data_AF-A0A918XT03-F1
#
_entry.id   AF-A0A918XT03-F1
#
_cell.length_a   1.000
_cell.length_b   1.000
_cell.length_c   1.000
_cell.angle_alpha   90.00
_cell.angle_beta   90.00
_cell.angle_gamma   90.00
#
_symmetry.space_group_name_H-M   'P 1'
#
loop_
_entity.id
_entity.type
_entity.pdbx_description
1 polymer ?
#
loop_
_entity_poly.entity_id
_entity_poly.type
_entity_poly.pdbx_seq_one_letter_code
_entity_poly.pdbx_strand_id
1 'polypeptide(L)'
;MPASPPDRSLDLLAGRVFDIPEPQFVDLVRSLEARRLRIDQRATADAVLSRLRPRMSMARPARRPTPQRLFCLPFEDLLYDPGTRRKAVGRIPRSAIAPIWALFGEHASKGAIEAAAAALRTADPEDAAAVLAAGGPLWTEGARVLSTLDSTARKTANGRAQLRDALGGEPVLASLDDIVVMLRIAHPILELRSALPPPPIETVDKRGLAALVETLKTVAALHRDAVPYVLFALMARLRDLGSLAELFEMLAGTEAGDLVRAVSDQAGEAVVSQSEDRLIDVRTELADEDLPKADVARALGREVDALERAARAVGGGRALARRIDRVKAELGRVAREHVVTGADEQALAAIAALDDPLASNEEELRALREAEDRIVALRLCRKLADDPETTQVIDGAVKRIAAGLDARGRDLVQRLDANDVEVSVIDLYNTVRLVELVEGSDKADKLRLAGMKAMKG
;
A
#
# COMPACT_ATOMS: atom_id res chain seq x y z
N MET A 1 -24.98 -0.78 36.74
CA MET A 1 -25.50 -1.70 35.71
C MET A 1 -24.51 -2.84 35.56
N PRO A 2 -24.89 -4.09 35.82
CA PRO A 2 -23.99 -5.23 35.65
C PRO A 2 -23.76 -5.47 34.15
N ALA A 3 -22.50 -5.68 33.77
CA ALA A 3 -22.10 -6.00 32.41
C ALA A 3 -22.73 -7.33 31.98
N SER A 4 -23.35 -7.35 30.80
CA SER A 4 -23.85 -8.58 30.19
C SER A 4 -22.72 -9.62 30.09
N PRO A 5 -23.00 -10.90 30.39
CA PRO A 5 -22.00 -11.95 30.29
C PRO A 5 -21.48 -12.08 28.84
N PRO A 6 -20.20 -12.43 28.64
CA PRO A 6 -19.66 -12.68 27.31
C PRO A 6 -20.43 -13.83 26.65
N ASP A 7 -20.98 -13.55 25.47
CA ASP A 7 -21.82 -14.47 24.72
C ASP A 7 -20.99 -15.63 24.15
N ARG A 8 -20.79 -16.68 24.96
CA ARG A 8 -19.98 -17.88 24.65
C ARG A 8 -20.37 -18.56 23.34
N SER A 9 -21.58 -18.35 22.82
CA SER A 9 -22.03 -18.88 21.54
C SER A 9 -21.28 -18.24 20.35
N LEU A 10 -20.94 -16.95 20.45
CA LEU A 10 -20.27 -16.19 19.40
C LEU A 10 -18.75 -16.42 19.38
N ASP A 11 -18.14 -16.77 20.50
CA ASP A 11 -16.71 -17.11 20.59
C ASP A 11 -16.43 -18.52 20.03
N LEU A 12 -17.36 -19.46 20.24
CA LEU A 12 -17.31 -20.80 19.60
C LEU A 12 -17.42 -20.75 18.08
N LEU A 13 -18.13 -19.76 17.54
CA LEU A 13 -18.19 -19.52 16.09
C LEU A 13 -16.84 -19.03 15.55
N ALA A 14 -16.14 -18.13 16.25
CA ALA A 14 -14.87 -17.58 15.78
C ALA A 14 -13.78 -18.64 15.57
N GLY A 15 -13.71 -19.65 16.46
CA GLY A 15 -12.77 -20.77 16.32
C GLY A 15 -13.13 -21.75 15.19
N ARG A 16 -14.43 -21.94 14.92
CA ARG A 16 -14.92 -22.86 13.87
C ARG A 16 -15.07 -22.19 12.51
N VAL A 17 -14.92 -20.87 12.43
CA VAL A 17 -15.11 -20.11 11.20
C VAL A 17 -14.12 -20.49 10.13
N PHE A 18 -12.94 -21.02 10.46
CA PHE A 18 -11.96 -21.55 9.50
C PHE A 18 -12.25 -22.99 9.04
N ASP A 19 -13.12 -23.73 9.73
CA ASP A 19 -13.47 -25.12 9.39
C ASP A 19 -14.70 -25.22 8.46
N ILE A 20 -15.40 -24.11 8.22
CA ILE A 20 -16.58 -24.08 7.33
C ILE A 20 -16.11 -24.26 5.87
N PRO A 21 -16.70 -25.17 5.08
CA PRO A 21 -16.43 -25.25 3.64
C PRO A 21 -16.80 -23.93 2.93
N GLU A 22 -16.01 -23.53 1.93
CA GLU A 22 -16.14 -22.24 1.25
C GLU A 22 -17.54 -21.91 0.70
N PRO A 23 -18.29 -22.85 0.10
CA PRO A 23 -19.67 -22.58 -0.34
C PRO A 23 -20.62 -22.20 0.82
N GLN A 24 -20.49 -22.89 1.96
CA GLN A 24 -21.31 -22.63 3.14
C GLN A 24 -20.92 -21.31 3.82
N PHE A 25 -19.64 -20.93 3.72
CA PHE A 25 -19.15 -19.63 4.18
C PHE A 25 -19.73 -18.48 3.33
N VAL A 26 -19.77 -18.64 2.01
CA VAL A 26 -20.39 -17.65 1.09
C VAL A 26 -21.87 -17.45 1.43
N ASP A 27 -22.62 -18.53 1.65
CA ASP A 27 -24.05 -18.46 2.00
C ASP A 27 -24.28 -17.82 3.38
N LEU A 28 -23.42 -18.14 4.36
CA LEU A 28 -23.46 -17.51 5.68
C LEU A 28 -23.25 -16.00 5.56
N VAL A 29 -22.21 -15.56 4.84
CA VAL A 29 -21.93 -14.13 4.62
C VAL A 29 -23.10 -13.46 3.91
N ARG A 30 -23.67 -14.08 2.86
CA ARG A 30 -24.84 -13.56 2.14
C ARG A 30 -26.06 -13.40 3.06
N SER A 31 -26.29 -14.35 3.95
CA SER A 31 -27.39 -14.30 4.92
C SER A 31 -27.20 -13.20 5.96
N LEU A 32 -25.97 -12.98 6.43
CA LEU A 32 -25.63 -11.92 7.38
C LEU A 32 -25.76 -10.54 6.74
N GLU A 33 -25.31 -10.38 5.49
CA GLU A 33 -25.51 -9.15 4.72
C GLU A 33 -27.00 -8.82 4.53
N ALA A 34 -27.86 -9.84 4.36
CA ALA A 34 -29.31 -9.65 4.31
C ALA A 34 -29.92 -9.19 5.64
N ARG A 35 -29.45 -9.74 6.76
CA ARG A 35 -29.89 -9.34 8.11
C ARG A 35 -29.42 -7.93 8.48
N ARG A 36 -28.25 -7.51 8.00
CA ARG A 36 -27.70 -6.16 8.21
C ARG A 36 -28.58 -5.02 7.68
N LEU A 37 -29.47 -5.31 6.73
CA LEU A 37 -30.45 -4.35 6.19
C LEU A 37 -31.64 -4.12 7.12
N ARG A 38 -31.85 -4.98 8.13
CA ARG A 38 -32.93 -4.84 9.12
C ARG A 38 -32.40 -4.14 10.36
N ILE A 39 -33.11 -3.11 10.85
CA ILE A 39 -32.65 -2.25 11.95
C ILE A 39 -32.42 -3.05 13.23
N ASP A 40 -33.28 -4.01 13.52
CA ASP A 40 -33.24 -4.89 14.70
C ASP A 40 -32.09 -5.91 14.68
N GLN A 41 -31.58 -6.27 13.49
CA GLN A 41 -30.54 -7.30 13.32
C GLN A 41 -29.18 -6.72 12.90
N ARG A 42 -29.11 -5.41 12.64
CA ARG A 42 -27.89 -4.74 12.15
C ARG A 42 -26.71 -4.89 13.10
N ALA A 43 -26.89 -4.59 14.39
CA ALA A 43 -25.79 -4.63 15.36
C ALA A 43 -25.17 -6.03 15.49
N THR A 44 -26.00 -7.07 15.56
CA THR A 44 -25.55 -8.46 15.63
C THR A 44 -24.89 -8.90 14.33
N ALA A 45 -25.47 -8.52 13.18
CA ALA A 45 -24.87 -8.83 11.88
C ALA A 45 -23.50 -8.16 11.70
N ASP A 46 -23.36 -6.89 12.12
CA ASP A 46 -22.11 -6.15 12.07
C ASP A 46 -21.04 -6.75 12.99
N ALA A 47 -21.42 -7.19 14.20
CA ALA A 47 -20.51 -7.85 15.14
C ALA A 47 -19.97 -9.18 14.57
N VAL A 48 -20.84 -10.00 13.99
CA VAL A 48 -20.44 -11.28 13.38
C VAL A 48 -19.59 -11.04 12.13
N LEU A 49 -20.02 -10.16 11.20
CA LEU A 49 -19.25 -9.83 10.00
C LEU A 49 -17.86 -9.26 10.33
N SER A 50 -17.74 -8.47 11.41
CA SER A 50 -16.45 -7.94 11.87
C SER A 50 -15.48 -9.04 12.28
N ARG A 51 -15.97 -10.11 12.93
CA ARG A 51 -15.16 -11.29 13.29
C ARG A 51 -14.84 -12.18 12.08
N LEU A 52 -15.71 -12.22 11.06
CA LEU A 52 -15.47 -12.96 9.82
C LEU A 52 -14.50 -12.26 8.85
N ARG A 53 -14.13 -10.99 9.09
CA ARG A 53 -13.27 -10.19 8.19
C ARG A 53 -11.99 -10.91 7.74
N PRO A 54 -11.20 -11.56 8.62
CA PRO A 54 -9.96 -12.23 8.20
C PRO A 54 -10.20 -13.36 7.20
N ARG A 55 -11.34 -14.06 7.30
CA ARG A 55 -11.69 -15.10 6.33
C ARG A 55 -12.35 -14.52 5.07
N MET A 56 -13.14 -13.46 5.21
CA MET A 56 -13.73 -12.75 4.07
C MET A 56 -12.67 -12.07 3.18
N SER A 57 -11.53 -11.66 3.74
CA SER A 57 -10.41 -11.12 2.95
C SER A 57 -9.74 -12.20 2.08
N MET A 58 -9.75 -13.45 2.52
CA MET A 58 -9.20 -14.59 1.76
C MET A 58 -10.20 -15.14 0.74
N ALA A 59 -11.42 -15.49 1.18
CA ALA A 59 -12.44 -16.11 0.34
C ALA A 59 -13.11 -15.15 -0.65
N ARG A 60 -13.01 -13.83 -0.41
CA ARG A 60 -13.64 -12.75 -1.19
C ARG A 60 -15.05 -13.10 -1.71
N PRO A 61 -15.99 -13.52 -0.85
CA PRO A 61 -17.32 -13.92 -1.27
C PRO A 61 -18.04 -12.77 -2.01
N ALA A 62 -18.79 -13.12 -3.05
CA ALA A 62 -19.56 -12.16 -3.85
C ALA A 62 -20.51 -11.36 -2.94
N ARG A 63 -20.25 -10.05 -2.88
CA ARG A 63 -20.96 -9.09 -2.02
C ARG A 63 -22.37 -8.86 -2.58
N ARG A 64 -23.39 -8.84 -1.70
CA ARG A 64 -24.77 -8.57 -2.12
C ARG A 64 -24.88 -7.16 -2.74
N PRO A 65 -25.47 -7.00 -3.94
CA PRO A 65 -25.70 -5.68 -4.50
C PRO A 65 -26.68 -4.89 -3.64
N THR A 66 -26.30 -3.67 -3.27
CA THR A 66 -27.16 -2.70 -2.59
C THR A 66 -27.11 -1.37 -3.33
N PRO A 67 -28.14 -0.50 -3.23
CA PRO A 67 -28.11 0.81 -3.87
C PRO A 67 -26.89 1.64 -3.45
N GLN A 68 -26.47 1.55 -2.19
CA GLN A 68 -25.27 2.22 -1.70
C GLN A 68 -23.99 1.69 -2.37
N ARG A 69 -23.87 0.36 -2.57
CA ARG A 69 -22.72 -0.23 -3.28
C ARG A 69 -22.73 0.16 -4.76
N LEU A 70 -23.90 0.16 -5.39
CA LEU A 70 -24.06 0.63 -6.76
C LEU A 70 -23.66 2.11 -6.88
N PHE A 71 -24.09 2.96 -5.95
CA PHE A 71 -23.67 4.36 -5.86
C PHE A 71 -22.15 4.52 -5.72
N CYS A 72 -21.48 3.63 -4.97
CA CYS A 72 -20.02 3.67 -4.80
C CYS A 72 -19.24 3.11 -5.99
N LEU A 73 -19.87 2.34 -6.87
CA LEU A 73 -19.19 1.61 -7.93
C LEU A 73 -18.27 2.47 -8.82
N PRO A 74 -18.65 3.71 -9.22
CA PRO A 74 -17.80 4.56 -10.06
C PRO A 74 -16.48 4.96 -9.40
N PHE A 75 -16.45 5.09 -8.07
CA PHE A 75 -15.29 5.56 -7.32
C PHE A 75 -14.71 4.51 -6.37
N GLU A 76 -15.13 3.25 -6.53
CA GLU A 76 -14.73 2.15 -5.66
C GLU A 76 -13.20 1.99 -5.58
N ASP A 77 -12.50 2.15 -6.71
CA ASP A 77 -11.05 2.01 -6.78
C ASP A 77 -10.33 3.14 -6.01
N LEU A 78 -10.97 4.31 -5.83
CA LEU A 78 -10.41 5.42 -5.07
C LEU A 78 -10.53 5.23 -3.55
N LEU A 79 -11.31 4.24 -3.11
CA LEU A 79 -11.58 4.01 -1.68
C LEU A 79 -10.35 3.51 -0.93
N TYR A 80 -10.04 4.13 0.20
CA TYR A 80 -8.94 3.75 1.07
C TYR A 80 -9.26 3.99 2.54
N ASP A 81 -8.44 3.41 3.41
CA ASP A 81 -8.46 3.71 4.85
C ASP A 81 -7.28 4.66 5.10
N PRO A 82 -7.53 5.90 5.54
CA PRO A 82 -6.48 6.90 5.62
C PRO A 82 -5.53 6.63 6.80
N GLY A 83 -4.23 6.69 6.53
CA GLY A 83 -3.20 6.69 7.57
C GLY A 83 -3.08 8.04 8.28
N THR A 84 -3.39 9.14 7.58
CA THR A 84 -3.32 10.51 8.11
C THR A 84 -4.70 11.11 8.44
N ARG A 85 -4.72 12.21 9.19
CA ARG A 85 -5.94 13.04 9.36
C ARG A 85 -6.30 13.82 8.10
N ARG A 86 -5.41 13.88 7.11
CA ARG A 86 -5.62 14.58 5.84
C ARG A 86 -6.10 13.58 4.80
N LYS A 87 -6.88 14.06 3.85
CA LYS A 87 -7.29 13.24 2.71
C LYS A 87 -6.16 13.24 1.68
N ALA A 88 -5.69 12.06 1.28
CA ALA A 88 -4.79 11.91 0.15
C ALA A 88 -5.48 12.36 -1.16
N VAL A 89 -4.78 13.16 -1.96
CA VAL A 89 -5.31 13.67 -3.23
C VAL A 89 -5.58 12.51 -4.20
N GLY A 90 -6.76 12.55 -4.84
CA GLY A 90 -7.24 11.50 -5.72
C GLY A 90 -7.71 10.23 -5.01
N ARG A 91 -7.88 10.25 -3.68
CA ARG A 91 -8.39 9.11 -2.90
C ARG A 91 -9.54 9.52 -2.00
N ILE A 92 -10.47 8.59 -1.74
CA ILE A 92 -11.68 8.82 -0.95
C ILE A 92 -11.64 7.94 0.31
N PRO A 93 -11.57 8.51 1.53
CA PRO A 93 -11.63 7.74 2.75
C PRO A 93 -12.93 6.94 2.84
N ARG A 94 -12.88 5.66 3.20
CA ARG A 94 -14.10 4.84 3.38
C ARG A 94 -15.06 5.43 4.41
N SER A 95 -14.55 6.17 5.38
CA SER A 95 -15.34 6.92 6.36
C SER A 95 -16.25 7.99 5.73
N ALA A 96 -15.94 8.48 4.52
CA ALA A 96 -16.77 9.46 3.81
C ALA A 96 -18.05 8.86 3.21
N ILE A 97 -18.09 7.54 2.99
CA ILE A 97 -19.22 6.87 2.31
C ILE A 97 -20.52 7.04 3.09
N ALA A 98 -20.51 6.78 4.39
CA ALA A 98 -21.74 6.77 5.19
C ALA A 98 -22.36 8.17 5.34
N PRO A 99 -21.61 9.24 5.70
CA PRO A 99 -22.17 10.60 5.78
C PRO A 99 -22.70 11.10 4.43
N ILE A 100 -21.97 10.88 3.34
CA ILE A 100 -22.36 11.37 2.01
C ILE A 100 -23.58 10.60 1.47
N TRP A 101 -23.63 9.28 1.71
CA TRP A 101 -24.80 8.48 1.37
C TRP A 101 -26.05 8.89 2.16
N ALA A 102 -25.90 9.20 3.45
CA ALA A 102 -27.01 9.71 4.26
C ALA A 102 -27.51 11.07 3.73
N LEU A 103 -26.59 12.00 3.47
CA LEU A 103 -26.92 13.30 2.88
C LEU A 103 -27.64 13.16 1.53
N PHE A 104 -27.18 12.26 0.67
CA PHE A 104 -27.86 11.92 -0.57
C PHE A 104 -29.26 11.38 -0.31
N GLY A 105 -29.42 10.41 0.60
CA GLY A 105 -30.72 9.81 0.92
C GLY A 105 -31.77 10.78 1.47
N GLU A 106 -31.34 11.85 2.15
CA GLU A 106 -32.23 12.90 2.66
C GLU A 106 -32.78 13.81 1.55
N HIS A 107 -32.04 13.99 0.46
CA HIS A 107 -32.35 14.96 -0.59
C HIS A 107 -32.69 14.34 -1.95
N ALA A 108 -32.37 13.05 -2.13
CA ALA A 108 -32.71 12.31 -3.32
C ALA A 108 -34.22 12.06 -3.40
N SER A 109 -34.74 11.98 -4.63
CA SER A 109 -36.08 11.45 -4.83
C SER A 109 -36.16 10.00 -4.34
N LYS A 110 -37.17 9.68 -3.50
CA LYS A 110 -37.40 8.30 -3.01
C LYS A 110 -37.46 7.27 -4.15
N GLY A 111 -38.05 7.68 -5.28
CA GLY A 111 -38.15 6.85 -6.48
C GLY A 111 -36.81 6.45 -7.09
N ALA A 112 -35.75 7.27 -7.00
CA ALA A 112 -34.44 6.93 -7.58
C ALA A 112 -33.76 5.77 -6.83
N ILE A 113 -33.77 5.82 -5.48
CA ILE A 113 -33.18 4.76 -4.65
C ILE A 113 -34.00 3.47 -4.75
N GLU A 114 -35.33 3.57 -4.76
CA GLU A 114 -36.23 2.42 -4.91
C GLU A 114 -36.11 1.77 -6.29
N ALA A 115 -36.01 2.56 -7.35
CA ALA A 115 -35.80 2.06 -8.72
C ALA A 115 -34.45 1.34 -8.85
N ALA A 116 -33.37 1.91 -8.31
CA ALA A 116 -32.07 1.24 -8.27
C ALA A 116 -32.12 -0.07 -7.47
N ALA A 117 -32.80 -0.07 -6.33
CA ALA A 117 -33.01 -1.30 -5.54
C ALA A 117 -33.83 -2.35 -6.30
N ALA A 118 -34.80 -1.93 -7.12
CA ALA A 118 -35.58 -2.83 -7.97
C ALA A 118 -34.75 -3.42 -9.11
N ALA A 119 -34.00 -2.57 -9.83
CA ALA A 119 -33.12 -3.01 -10.91
C ALA A 119 -32.06 -4.00 -10.42
N LEU A 120 -31.47 -3.77 -9.24
CA LEU A 120 -30.50 -4.69 -8.64
C LEU A 120 -31.07 -6.05 -8.21
N ARG A 121 -32.40 -6.19 -8.04
CA ARG A 121 -33.01 -7.50 -7.74
C ARG A 121 -33.07 -8.40 -8.96
N THR A 122 -33.10 -7.81 -10.15
CA THR A 122 -33.28 -8.53 -11.42
C THR A 122 -32.01 -8.55 -12.26
N ALA A 123 -31.06 -7.66 -12.01
CA ALA A 123 -29.78 -7.62 -12.70
C ALA A 123 -28.91 -8.83 -12.31
N ASP A 124 -28.33 -9.47 -13.31
CA ASP A 124 -27.23 -10.40 -13.10
C ASP A 124 -26.00 -9.61 -12.65
N PRO A 125 -25.43 -9.89 -11.46
CA PRO A 125 -24.23 -9.21 -10.99
C PRO A 125 -23.01 -9.41 -11.88
N GLU A 126 -22.98 -10.47 -12.70
CA GLU A 126 -21.88 -10.74 -13.64
C GLU A 126 -22.06 -10.03 -15.00
N ASP A 127 -23.27 -9.53 -15.28
CA ASP A 127 -23.55 -8.73 -16.47
C ASP A 127 -23.23 -7.25 -16.22
N ALA A 128 -22.04 -6.84 -16.66
CA ALA A 128 -21.57 -5.46 -16.56
C ALA A 128 -22.54 -4.46 -17.21
N ALA A 129 -23.21 -4.82 -18.31
CA ALA A 129 -24.16 -3.93 -18.98
C ALA A 129 -25.43 -3.76 -18.15
N ALA A 130 -25.94 -4.83 -17.52
CA ALA A 130 -27.07 -4.77 -16.61
C ALA A 130 -26.77 -3.91 -15.38
N VAL A 131 -25.56 -4.03 -14.81
CA VAL A 131 -25.11 -3.22 -13.67
C VAL A 131 -25.00 -1.74 -14.06
N LEU A 132 -24.43 -1.44 -15.24
CA LEU A 132 -24.35 -0.08 -15.78
C LEU A 132 -25.74 0.54 -15.97
N ALA A 133 -26.67 -0.21 -16.56
CA ALA A 133 -28.04 0.24 -16.77
C ALA A 133 -28.78 0.49 -15.46
N ALA A 134 -28.59 -0.37 -14.46
CA ALA A 134 -29.17 -0.19 -13.13
C ALA A 134 -28.60 1.04 -12.40
N GLY A 135 -27.31 1.33 -12.59
CA GLY A 135 -26.61 2.42 -11.92
C GLY A 135 -26.80 3.81 -12.53
N GLY A 136 -26.95 3.89 -13.86
CA GLY A 136 -26.99 5.15 -14.61
C GLY A 136 -27.93 6.22 -14.01
N PRO A 137 -29.21 5.91 -13.76
CA PRO A 137 -30.14 6.87 -13.14
C PRO A 137 -29.71 7.30 -11.74
N LEU A 138 -29.21 6.36 -10.93
CA LEU A 138 -28.77 6.62 -9.56
C LEU A 138 -27.55 7.55 -9.52
N TRP A 139 -26.57 7.33 -10.39
CA TRP A 139 -25.37 8.17 -10.47
C TRP A 139 -25.66 9.56 -10.98
N THR A 140 -26.53 9.67 -12.00
CA THR A 140 -26.97 10.97 -12.54
C THR A 140 -27.68 11.80 -11.47
N GLU A 141 -28.61 11.18 -10.73
CA GLU A 141 -29.30 11.84 -9.63
C GLU A 141 -28.34 12.19 -8.48
N GLY A 142 -27.43 11.28 -8.14
CA GLY A 142 -26.39 11.50 -7.13
C GLY A 142 -25.52 12.72 -7.44
N ALA A 143 -24.95 12.78 -8.65
CA ALA A 143 -24.17 13.91 -9.11
C ALA A 143 -24.96 15.22 -9.04
N ARG A 144 -26.22 15.23 -9.49
CA ARG A 144 -27.09 16.41 -9.51
C ARG A 144 -27.43 16.90 -8.10
N VAL A 145 -27.89 16.01 -7.22
CA VAL A 145 -28.30 16.35 -5.85
C VAL A 145 -27.11 16.90 -5.06
N LEU A 146 -25.99 16.18 -5.05
CA LEU A 146 -24.83 16.54 -4.26
C LEU A 146 -24.16 17.83 -4.76
N SER A 147 -24.06 18.03 -6.09
CA SER A 147 -23.55 19.28 -6.65
C SER A 147 -24.46 20.48 -6.35
N THR A 148 -25.78 20.28 -6.33
CA THR A 148 -26.74 21.33 -5.96
C THR A 148 -26.58 21.74 -4.50
N LEU A 149 -26.39 20.76 -3.61
CA LEU A 149 -26.16 21.00 -2.19
C LEU A 149 -24.84 21.77 -1.96
N ASP A 150 -23.75 21.31 -2.56
CA ASP A 150 -22.45 21.98 -2.44
C ASP A 150 -22.48 23.41 -3.01
N SER A 151 -23.04 23.60 -4.20
CA SER A 151 -23.16 24.93 -4.82
C SER A 151 -24.06 25.89 -4.03
N THR A 152 -25.12 25.38 -3.39
CA THR A 152 -25.99 26.18 -2.51
C THR A 152 -25.24 26.56 -1.22
N ALA A 153 -24.50 25.62 -0.64
CA ALA A 153 -23.69 25.86 0.55
C ALA A 153 -22.57 26.90 0.30
N ARG A 154 -21.99 26.95 -0.91
CA ARG A 154 -20.99 27.95 -1.30
C ARG A 154 -21.56 29.37 -1.45
N LYS A 155 -22.88 29.52 -1.68
CA LYS A 155 -23.53 30.84 -1.87
C LYS A 155 -23.84 31.55 -0.55
N THR A 156 -23.78 30.86 0.58
CA THR A 156 -24.06 31.44 1.91
C THR A 156 -22.78 31.58 2.71
N ALA A 157 -22.65 32.65 3.50
CA ALA A 157 -21.41 32.98 4.21
C ALA A 157 -20.89 31.85 5.12
N ASN A 158 -21.79 31.05 5.70
CA ASN A 158 -21.47 29.94 6.60
C ASN A 158 -21.87 28.56 6.05
N GLY A 159 -22.46 28.46 4.85
CA GLY A 159 -23.04 27.21 4.37
C GLY A 159 -22.02 26.10 4.19
N ARG A 160 -20.84 26.44 3.65
CA ARG A 160 -19.76 25.45 3.49
C ARG A 160 -19.23 24.94 4.83
N ALA A 161 -19.16 25.80 5.85
CA ALA A 161 -18.78 25.40 7.21
C ALA A 161 -19.84 24.50 7.86
N GLN A 162 -21.13 24.82 7.68
CA GLN A 162 -22.24 23.98 8.15
C GLN A 162 -22.25 22.60 7.47
N LEU A 163 -22.01 22.55 6.16
CA LEU A 163 -21.92 21.31 5.41
C LEU A 163 -20.73 20.45 5.88
N ARG A 164 -19.57 21.07 6.13
CA ARG A 164 -18.40 20.40 6.72
C ARG A 164 -18.75 19.76 8.07
N ASP A 165 -19.41 20.51 8.94
CA ASP A 165 -19.74 20.05 10.29
C ASP A 165 -20.77 18.90 10.25
N ALA A 166 -21.76 19.00 9.36
CA ALA A 166 -22.75 17.93 9.11
C ALA A 166 -22.11 16.64 8.56
N LEU A 167 -21.10 16.77 7.70
CA LEU A 167 -20.37 15.64 7.11
C LEU A 167 -19.29 15.06 8.03
N GLY A 168 -19.02 15.68 9.19
CA GLY A 168 -18.03 15.20 10.16
C GLY A 168 -16.60 15.65 9.89
N GLY A 169 -16.39 16.73 9.12
CA GLY A 169 -15.10 17.40 8.98
C GLY A 169 -14.62 17.62 7.54
N GLU A 170 -13.45 18.26 7.43
CA GLU A 170 -12.86 18.65 6.15
C GLU A 170 -12.53 17.47 5.22
N PRO A 171 -11.99 16.32 5.69
CA PRO A 171 -11.70 15.20 4.80
C PRO A 171 -12.93 14.63 4.08
N VAL A 172 -14.08 14.61 4.76
CA VAL A 172 -15.34 14.13 4.17
C VAL A 172 -15.91 15.18 3.21
N LEU A 173 -15.86 16.47 3.57
CA LEU A 173 -16.26 17.54 2.65
C LEU A 173 -15.40 17.54 1.37
N ALA A 174 -14.08 17.38 1.48
CA ALA A 174 -13.20 17.27 0.32
C ALA A 174 -13.46 16.00 -0.51
N SER A 175 -14.03 14.96 0.10
CA SER A 175 -14.44 13.74 -0.62
C SER A 175 -15.76 13.90 -1.36
N LEU A 176 -16.62 14.83 -0.93
CA LEU A 176 -17.87 15.16 -1.62
C LEU A 176 -17.57 15.66 -3.04
N ASP A 177 -16.62 16.57 -3.18
CA ASP A 177 -16.21 17.12 -4.48
C ASP A 177 -15.74 15.99 -5.42
N ASP A 178 -14.90 15.07 -4.93
CA ASP A 178 -14.43 13.91 -5.71
C ASP A 178 -15.56 12.96 -6.11
N ILE A 179 -16.44 12.62 -5.17
CA ILE A 179 -17.57 11.72 -5.42
C ILE A 179 -18.50 12.32 -6.48
N VAL A 180 -18.81 13.62 -6.39
CA VAL A 180 -19.63 14.31 -7.39
C VAL A 180 -19.01 14.19 -8.78
N VAL A 181 -17.70 14.42 -8.91
CA VAL A 181 -17.01 14.30 -10.20
C VAL A 181 -17.07 12.87 -10.72
N MET A 182 -16.74 11.87 -9.89
CA MET A 182 -16.76 10.47 -10.29
C MET A 182 -18.15 9.97 -10.69
N LEU A 183 -19.21 10.44 -10.04
CA LEU A 183 -20.59 10.13 -10.42
C LEU A 183 -20.95 10.71 -11.80
N ARG A 184 -20.46 11.91 -12.13
CA ARG A 184 -20.66 12.53 -13.46
C ARG A 184 -20.00 11.74 -14.58
N ILE A 185 -18.84 11.14 -14.31
CA ILE A 185 -18.09 10.34 -15.29
C ILE A 185 -18.21 8.83 -15.05
N ALA A 186 -19.29 8.39 -14.39
CA ALA A 186 -19.44 7.00 -13.97
C ALA A 186 -19.35 6.00 -15.13
N HIS A 187 -20.03 6.29 -16.25
CA HIS A 187 -20.08 5.37 -17.39
C HIS A 187 -18.71 5.20 -18.05
N PRO A 188 -17.99 6.27 -18.48
CA PRO A 188 -16.65 6.12 -19.04
C PRO A 188 -15.64 5.42 -18.11
N ILE A 189 -15.71 5.67 -16.79
CA ILE A 189 -14.80 5.02 -15.82
C ILE A 189 -15.09 3.53 -15.70
N LEU A 190 -16.35 3.13 -15.66
CA LEU A 190 -16.70 1.72 -15.52
C LEU A 190 -16.41 0.93 -16.81
N GLU A 191 -16.61 1.53 -17.98
CA GLU A 191 -16.17 0.94 -19.25
C GLU A 191 -14.65 0.75 -19.29
N LEU A 192 -13.88 1.76 -18.85
CA LEU A 192 -12.43 1.66 -18.72
C LEU A 192 -12.04 0.50 -17.79
N ARG A 193 -12.68 0.38 -16.62
CA ARG A 193 -12.41 -0.70 -15.66
C ARG A 193 -12.65 -2.09 -16.27
N SER A 194 -13.68 -2.25 -17.10
CA SER A 194 -13.97 -3.50 -17.81
C SER A 194 -12.96 -3.80 -18.93
N ALA A 195 -12.30 -2.78 -19.48
CA ALA A 195 -11.27 -2.94 -20.50
C ALA A 195 -9.86 -3.18 -19.94
N LEU A 196 -9.63 -2.84 -18.66
CA LEU A 196 -8.35 -3.01 -17.99
C LEU A 196 -8.20 -4.39 -17.32
N PRO A 197 -6.96 -4.87 -17.12
CA PRO A 197 -6.72 -6.03 -16.27
C PRO A 197 -7.27 -5.85 -14.84
N PRO A 198 -7.56 -6.96 -14.13
CA PRO A 198 -7.93 -6.88 -12.72
C PRO A 198 -6.78 -6.27 -11.89
N PRO A 199 -7.09 -5.47 -10.86
CA PRO A 199 -6.07 -4.90 -10.00
C PRO A 199 -5.45 -5.98 -9.09
N PRO A 200 -4.15 -5.87 -8.72
CA PRO A 200 -3.22 -4.81 -9.08
C PRO A 200 -2.64 -4.98 -10.49
N ILE A 201 -2.63 -3.89 -11.27
CA ILE A 201 -2.12 -3.85 -12.65
C ILE A 201 -0.60 -3.64 -12.62
N GLU A 202 0.13 -4.55 -13.26
CA GLU A 202 1.59 -4.41 -13.45
C GLU A 202 1.90 -3.56 -14.68
N THR A 203 1.25 -3.85 -15.80
CA THR A 203 1.45 -3.17 -17.09
C THR A 203 0.11 -2.98 -17.79
N VAL A 204 0.01 -1.89 -18.57
CA VAL A 204 -1.15 -1.60 -19.41
C VAL A 204 -0.84 -2.09 -20.82
N ASP A 205 -1.62 -3.05 -21.32
CA ASP A 205 -1.47 -3.57 -22.67
C ASP A 205 -2.01 -2.60 -23.73
N LYS A 206 -1.82 -2.91 -25.01
CA LYS A 206 -2.27 -2.03 -26.12
C LYS A 206 -3.79 -1.79 -26.08
N ARG A 207 -4.57 -2.80 -25.67
CA ARG A 207 -6.03 -2.70 -25.57
C ARG A 207 -6.44 -1.75 -24.44
N GLY A 208 -5.84 -1.91 -23.26
CA GLY A 208 -6.06 -1.04 -22.11
C GLY A 208 -5.61 0.39 -22.38
N LEU A 209 -4.49 0.58 -23.10
CA LEU A 209 -4.01 1.90 -23.50
C LEU A 209 -4.99 2.59 -24.46
N ALA A 210 -5.51 1.88 -25.46
CA ALA A 210 -6.52 2.42 -26.37
C ALA A 210 -7.81 2.79 -25.62
N ALA A 211 -8.27 1.93 -24.70
CA ALA A 211 -9.43 2.24 -23.86
C ALA A 211 -9.19 3.49 -23.00
N LEU A 212 -8.01 3.62 -22.40
CA LEU A 212 -7.64 4.79 -21.60
C LEU A 212 -7.64 6.09 -22.42
N VAL A 213 -7.07 6.07 -23.63
CA VAL A 213 -7.07 7.21 -24.55
C VAL A 213 -8.50 7.64 -24.90
N GLU A 214 -9.37 6.69 -25.24
CA GLU A 214 -10.77 6.98 -25.55
C GLU A 214 -11.57 7.48 -24.33
N THR A 215 -11.32 6.94 -23.14
CA THR A 215 -11.92 7.45 -21.90
C THR A 215 -11.46 8.88 -21.61
N LEU A 216 -10.16 9.19 -21.73
CA LEU A 216 -9.63 10.54 -21.55
C LEU A 216 -10.26 11.54 -22.52
N LYS A 217 -10.40 11.17 -23.80
CA LYS A 217 -11.05 12.00 -24.83
C LYS A 217 -12.53 12.22 -24.52
N THR A 218 -13.25 11.15 -24.18
CA THR A 218 -14.67 11.20 -23.84
C THR A 218 -14.92 12.08 -22.62
N VAL A 219 -14.14 11.90 -21.56
CA VAL A 219 -14.24 12.71 -20.34
C VAL A 219 -13.86 14.16 -20.64
N ALA A 220 -12.80 14.43 -21.40
CA ALA A 220 -12.41 15.79 -21.75
C ALA A 220 -13.47 16.54 -22.58
N ALA A 221 -14.20 15.83 -23.43
CA ALA A 221 -15.29 16.39 -24.24
C ALA A 221 -16.52 16.74 -23.40
N LEU A 222 -16.87 15.90 -22.41
CA LEU A 222 -18.03 16.11 -21.56
C LEU A 222 -17.73 17.06 -20.39
N HIS A 223 -16.64 16.80 -19.67
CA HIS A 223 -16.29 17.37 -18.38
C HIS A 223 -14.76 17.50 -18.24
N ARG A 224 -14.17 18.55 -18.83
CA ARG A 224 -12.71 18.75 -18.82
C ARG A 224 -12.11 18.82 -17.41
N ASP A 225 -12.87 19.31 -16.43
CA ASP A 225 -12.51 19.33 -15.01
C ASP A 225 -12.33 17.92 -14.41
N ALA A 226 -12.93 16.90 -15.02
CA ALA A 226 -12.91 15.52 -14.55
C ALA A 226 -11.76 14.67 -15.12
N VAL A 227 -10.97 15.19 -16.07
CA VAL A 227 -9.84 14.45 -16.68
C VAL A 227 -8.83 13.90 -15.65
N PRO A 228 -8.41 14.65 -14.61
CA PRO A 228 -7.50 14.12 -13.60
C PRO A 228 -8.01 12.85 -12.90
N TYR A 229 -9.33 12.71 -12.76
CA TYR A 229 -9.95 11.59 -12.05
C TYR A 229 -9.84 10.26 -12.80
N VAL A 230 -9.69 10.31 -14.13
CA VAL A 230 -9.37 9.11 -14.93
C VAL A 230 -7.99 8.59 -14.55
N LEU A 231 -7.01 9.49 -14.38
CA LEU A 231 -5.67 9.11 -13.92
C LEU A 231 -5.68 8.64 -12.47
N PHE A 232 -6.44 9.28 -11.58
CA PHE A 232 -6.55 8.83 -10.18
C PHE A 232 -7.13 7.42 -10.08
N ALA A 233 -8.17 7.11 -10.86
CA ALA A 233 -8.77 5.78 -10.91
C ALA A 233 -7.77 4.73 -11.40
N LEU A 234 -6.97 5.08 -12.40
CA LEU A 234 -5.92 4.20 -12.91
C LEU A 234 -4.79 4.01 -11.91
N MET A 235 -4.28 5.10 -11.31
CA MET A 235 -3.22 5.06 -10.28
C MET A 235 -3.62 4.15 -9.11
N ALA A 236 -4.87 4.20 -8.67
CA ALA A 236 -5.36 3.37 -7.58
C ALA A 236 -5.44 1.87 -7.92
N ARG A 237 -5.35 1.51 -9.21
CA ARG A 237 -5.32 0.12 -9.69
C ARG A 237 -3.90 -0.38 -9.98
N LEU A 238 -2.90 0.51 -10.06
CA LEU A 238 -1.52 0.12 -10.33
C LEU A 238 -0.93 -0.61 -9.12
N ARG A 239 -0.02 -1.56 -9.39
CA ARG A 239 0.76 -2.22 -8.34
C ARG A 239 1.74 -1.24 -7.67
N ASP A 240 2.40 -0.43 -8.50
CA ASP A 240 3.42 0.53 -8.09
C ASP A 240 3.13 1.88 -8.79
N LEU A 241 3.27 2.98 -8.04
CA LEU A 241 3.24 4.33 -8.62
C LEU A 241 4.41 4.56 -9.58
N GLY A 242 5.52 3.82 -9.44
CA GLY A 242 6.65 3.87 -10.38
C GLY A 242 6.28 3.52 -11.83
N SER A 243 5.25 2.69 -12.05
CA SER A 243 4.73 2.36 -13.39
C SER A 243 4.03 3.54 -14.09
N LEU A 244 3.73 4.62 -13.35
CA LEU A 244 3.14 5.84 -13.90
C LEU A 244 4.05 6.48 -14.96
N ALA A 245 5.37 6.33 -14.83
CA ALA A 245 6.35 6.86 -15.78
C ALA A 245 6.20 6.27 -17.17
N GLU A 246 6.23 4.94 -17.24
CA GLU A 246 6.05 4.20 -18.49
C GLU A 246 4.69 4.51 -19.11
N LEU A 247 3.65 4.61 -18.27
CA LEU A 247 2.32 4.97 -18.74
C LEU A 247 2.26 6.38 -19.35
N PHE A 248 2.85 7.38 -18.70
CA PHE A 248 2.87 8.75 -19.19
C PHE A 248 3.65 8.85 -20.51
N GLU A 249 4.76 8.12 -20.63
CA GLU A 249 5.53 8.02 -21.87
C GLU A 249 4.70 7.39 -23.00
N MET A 250 4.03 6.26 -22.72
CA MET A 250 3.12 5.63 -23.68
C MET A 250 2.01 6.59 -24.13
N LEU A 251 1.37 7.30 -23.19
CA LEU A 251 0.29 8.25 -23.49
C LEU A 251 0.77 9.49 -24.23
N ALA A 252 1.99 9.97 -23.97
CA ALA A 252 2.57 11.11 -24.68
C ALA A 252 2.70 10.85 -26.19
N GLY A 253 2.88 9.58 -26.59
CA GLY A 253 2.90 9.16 -27.99
C GLY A 253 1.51 9.01 -28.65
N THR A 254 0.42 9.31 -27.94
CA THR A 254 -0.96 9.16 -28.43
C THR A 254 -1.68 10.49 -28.60
N GLU A 255 -2.89 10.45 -29.17
CA GLU A 255 -3.78 11.61 -29.28
C GLU A 255 -4.19 12.21 -27.92
N ALA A 256 -4.02 11.48 -26.81
CA ALA A 256 -4.32 11.97 -25.47
C ALA A 256 -3.13 12.64 -24.76
N GLY A 257 -1.95 12.71 -25.39
CA GLY A 257 -0.73 13.24 -24.76
C GLY A 257 -0.90 14.66 -24.21
N ASP A 258 -1.62 15.52 -24.93
CA ASP A 258 -1.90 16.90 -24.52
C ASP A 258 -2.83 16.97 -23.29
N LEU A 259 -3.79 16.05 -23.19
CA LEU A 259 -4.70 15.97 -22.04
C LEU A 259 -3.95 15.53 -20.79
N VAL A 260 -3.09 14.52 -20.91
CA VAL A 260 -2.26 14.02 -19.80
C VAL A 260 -1.33 15.12 -19.31
N ARG A 261 -0.63 15.79 -20.22
CA ARG A 261 0.27 16.90 -19.91
C ARG A 261 -0.44 18.06 -19.21
N ALA A 262 -1.70 18.33 -19.55
CA ALA A 262 -2.50 19.38 -18.91
C ALA A 262 -2.89 19.05 -17.46
N VAL A 263 -2.83 17.77 -17.05
CA VAL A 263 -3.21 17.31 -15.71
C VAL A 263 -2.03 16.71 -14.92
N SER A 264 -0.81 16.79 -15.45
CA SER A 264 0.38 16.22 -14.83
C SER A 264 0.66 16.81 -13.44
N ASP A 265 0.41 18.10 -13.23
CA ASP A 265 0.59 18.74 -11.92
C ASP A 265 -0.35 18.12 -10.86
N GLN A 266 -1.61 17.86 -11.21
CA GLN A 266 -2.58 17.20 -10.33
C GLN A 266 -2.20 15.74 -10.07
N ALA A 267 -1.70 15.03 -11.09
CA ALA A 267 -1.19 13.68 -10.93
C ALA A 267 0.04 13.64 -10.00
N GLY A 268 0.96 14.60 -10.14
CA GLY A 268 2.14 14.72 -9.27
C GLY A 268 1.78 15.04 -7.83
N GLU A 269 0.82 15.93 -7.62
CA GLU A 269 0.25 16.19 -6.29
C GLU A 269 -0.38 14.93 -5.67
N ALA A 270 -1.10 14.14 -6.47
CA ALA A 270 -1.67 12.87 -6.03
C ALA A 270 -0.60 11.84 -5.67
N VAL A 271 0.46 11.68 -6.47
CA VAL A 271 1.60 10.80 -6.17
C VAL A 271 2.17 11.13 -4.80
N VAL A 272 2.54 12.39 -4.58
CA VAL A 272 3.16 12.83 -3.32
C VAL A 272 2.21 12.65 -2.15
N SER A 273 0.96 13.08 -2.30
CA SER A 273 -0.02 12.98 -1.23
C SER A 273 -0.35 11.53 -0.86
N GLN A 274 -0.32 10.61 -1.82
CA GLN A 274 -0.52 9.18 -1.57
C GLN A 274 0.72 8.53 -0.94
N SER A 275 1.92 8.91 -1.35
CA SER A 275 3.16 8.47 -0.70
C SER A 275 3.29 8.97 0.74
N GLU A 276 2.85 10.21 1.02
CA GLU A 276 2.78 10.74 2.39
C GLU A 276 1.84 9.91 3.29
N ASP A 277 0.71 9.45 2.77
CA ASP A 277 -0.22 8.59 3.52
C ASP A 277 0.32 7.16 3.69
N ARG A 278 0.88 6.60 2.60
CA ARG A 278 1.54 5.28 2.57
C ARG A 278 2.69 5.18 3.57
N LEU A 279 3.40 6.28 3.84
CA LEU A 279 4.50 6.31 4.79
C LEU A 279 4.08 5.90 6.21
N ILE A 280 2.83 6.18 6.61
CA ILE A 280 2.30 5.77 7.91
C ILE A 280 2.07 4.27 7.97
N ASP A 281 1.51 3.71 6.90
CA ASP A 281 1.32 2.26 6.77
C ASP A 281 2.68 1.56 6.81
N VAL A 282 3.63 2.04 6.00
CA VAL A 282 5.01 1.52 5.97
C VAL A 282 5.65 1.60 7.36
N ARG A 283 5.54 2.71 8.08
CA ARG A 283 6.08 2.80 9.45
C ARG A 283 5.44 1.78 10.39
N THR A 284 4.15 1.52 10.25
CA THR A 284 3.43 0.57 11.09
C THR A 284 3.78 -0.87 10.74
N GLU A 285 3.85 -1.20 9.44
CA GLU A 285 4.24 -2.51 8.93
C GLU A 285 5.68 -2.85 9.31
N LEU A 286 6.59 -1.87 9.25
CA LEU A 286 8.02 -2.04 9.55
C LEU A 286 8.35 -1.90 11.05
N ALA A 287 7.38 -1.60 11.90
CA ALA A 287 7.57 -1.61 13.36
C ALA A 287 7.67 -3.04 13.93
N ASP A 288 7.34 -4.06 13.13
CA ASP A 288 7.52 -5.45 13.51
C ASP A 288 9.02 -5.79 13.64
N GLU A 289 9.45 -6.10 14.86
CA GLU A 289 10.85 -6.41 15.18
C GLU A 289 11.31 -7.73 14.54
N ASP A 290 10.39 -8.66 14.30
CA ASP A 290 10.68 -10.00 13.76
C ASP A 290 10.97 -10.01 12.25
N LEU A 291 10.70 -8.90 11.55
CA LEU A 291 10.99 -8.79 10.13
C LEU A 291 12.50 -8.76 9.85
N PRO A 292 13.00 -9.56 8.88
CA PRO A 292 14.37 -9.47 8.39
C PRO A 292 14.67 -8.04 7.92
N LYS A 293 15.74 -7.43 8.43
CA LYS A 293 16.05 -6.03 8.16
C LYS A 293 16.46 -5.78 6.72
N ALA A 294 17.00 -6.80 6.03
CA ALA A 294 17.23 -6.70 4.60
C ALA A 294 15.93 -6.54 3.82
N ASP A 295 14.85 -7.21 4.23
CA ASP A 295 13.53 -7.07 3.58
C ASP A 295 12.90 -5.71 3.87
N VAL A 296 13.02 -5.23 5.11
CA VAL A 296 12.66 -3.86 5.50
C VAL A 296 13.38 -2.83 4.60
N ALA A 297 14.71 -2.96 4.46
CA ALA A 297 15.51 -2.06 3.63
C ALA A 297 15.14 -2.13 2.14
N ARG A 298 14.85 -3.34 1.60
CA ARG A 298 14.37 -3.50 0.22
C ARG A 298 12.99 -2.85 0.03
N ALA A 299 12.08 -2.99 0.98
CA ALA A 299 10.75 -2.38 0.92
C ALA A 299 10.86 -0.85 0.88
N LEU A 300 11.62 -0.25 1.79
CA LEU A 300 11.89 1.18 1.79
C LEU A 300 12.52 1.66 0.48
N GLY A 301 13.49 0.90 -0.05
CA GLY A 301 14.13 1.26 -1.31
C GLY A 301 13.18 1.23 -2.51
N ARG A 302 12.29 0.23 -2.58
CA ARG A 302 11.25 0.19 -3.63
C ARG A 302 10.32 1.40 -3.57
N GLU A 303 9.93 1.84 -2.37
CA GLU A 303 9.07 3.02 -2.19
C GLU A 303 9.77 4.33 -2.61
N VAL A 304 11.06 4.49 -2.27
CA VAL A 304 11.85 5.65 -2.73
C VAL A 304 11.99 5.65 -4.24
N ASP A 305 12.37 4.52 -4.84
CA ASP A 305 12.53 4.38 -6.28
C ASP A 305 11.22 4.63 -7.04
N ALA A 306 10.10 4.12 -6.50
CA ALA A 306 8.76 4.33 -7.02
C ALA A 306 8.38 5.82 -7.01
N LEU A 307 8.60 6.49 -5.88
CA LEU A 307 8.34 7.92 -5.72
C LEU A 307 9.18 8.74 -6.70
N GLU A 308 10.48 8.41 -6.87
CA GLU A 308 11.34 9.11 -7.82
C GLU A 308 10.91 8.92 -9.26
N ARG A 309 10.58 7.69 -9.68
CA ARG A 309 10.09 7.41 -11.02
C ARG A 309 8.80 8.16 -11.30
N ALA A 310 7.84 8.09 -10.38
CA ALA A 310 6.57 8.79 -10.49
C ALA A 310 6.75 10.30 -10.56
N ALA A 311 7.62 10.87 -9.71
CA ALA A 311 7.96 12.29 -9.70
C ALA A 311 8.58 12.78 -11.02
N ARG A 312 9.49 12.00 -11.62
CA ARG A 312 10.09 12.33 -12.92
C ARG A 312 9.05 12.33 -14.04
N ALA A 313 8.06 11.44 -13.98
CA ALA A 313 7.03 11.28 -14.99
C ALA A 313 6.01 12.41 -15.03
N VAL A 314 5.48 12.76 -13.86
CA VAL A 314 4.50 13.84 -13.71
C VAL A 314 5.15 15.21 -13.83
N GLY A 315 6.47 15.31 -13.69
CA GLY A 315 7.17 16.58 -13.62
C GLY A 315 6.72 17.39 -12.41
N GLY A 316 6.92 18.70 -12.45
CA GLY A 316 6.36 19.61 -11.45
C GLY A 316 7.30 20.76 -11.07
N GLY A 317 6.71 21.77 -10.43
CA GLY A 317 7.45 22.93 -9.95
C GLY A 317 8.32 22.63 -8.72
N ARG A 318 9.16 23.60 -8.35
CA ARG A 318 10.05 23.53 -7.16
C ARG A 318 9.34 23.14 -5.85
N ALA A 319 8.04 23.45 -5.71
CA ALA A 319 7.27 23.11 -4.52
C ALA A 319 7.02 21.59 -4.40
N LEU A 320 6.75 20.92 -5.52
CA LEU A 320 6.53 19.48 -5.57
C LEU A 320 7.84 18.73 -5.31
N ALA A 321 8.93 19.15 -5.97
CA ALA A 321 10.27 18.60 -5.72
C ALA A 321 10.64 18.66 -4.23
N ARG A 322 10.42 19.80 -3.57
CA ARG A 322 10.64 19.92 -2.12
C ARG A 322 9.79 18.99 -1.27
N ARG A 323 8.58 18.61 -1.72
CA ARG A 323 7.74 17.65 -0.99
C ARG A 323 8.25 16.24 -1.18
N ILE A 324 8.64 15.88 -2.39
CA ILE A 324 9.28 14.59 -2.70
C ILE A 324 10.53 14.43 -1.83
N ASP A 325 11.40 15.44 -1.78
CA ASP A 325 12.60 15.42 -0.94
C ASP A 325 12.27 15.23 0.54
N ARG A 326 11.15 15.80 1.03
CA ARG A 326 10.69 15.59 2.40
C ARG A 326 10.23 14.15 2.63
N VAL A 327 9.44 13.57 1.73
CA VAL A 327 9.00 12.17 1.86
C VAL A 327 10.20 11.23 1.82
N LYS A 328 11.17 11.47 0.92
CA LYS A 328 12.44 10.73 0.87
C LYS A 328 13.22 10.84 2.17
N ALA A 329 13.36 12.04 2.73
CA ALA A 329 14.04 12.25 4.01
C ALA A 329 13.34 11.53 5.17
N GLU A 330 12.00 11.48 5.19
CA GLU A 330 11.24 10.72 6.19
C GLU A 330 11.42 9.21 6.01
N LEU A 331 11.40 8.68 4.79
CA LEU A 331 11.72 7.27 4.51
C LEU A 331 13.15 6.92 4.92
N GLY A 332 14.11 7.82 4.68
CA GLY A 332 15.49 7.70 5.15
C GLY A 332 15.59 7.70 6.68
N ARG A 333 14.79 8.51 7.37
CA ARG A 333 14.71 8.50 8.84
C ARG A 333 14.16 7.17 9.37
N VAL A 334 13.10 6.63 8.75
CA VAL A 334 12.55 5.30 9.09
C VAL A 334 13.59 4.21 8.88
N ALA A 335 14.35 4.25 7.78
CA ALA A 335 15.48 3.34 7.55
C ALA A 335 16.54 3.46 8.65
N ARG A 336 16.87 4.69 9.06
CA ARG A 336 17.84 4.94 10.12
C ARG A 336 17.36 4.37 11.47
N GLU A 337 16.10 4.60 11.82
CA GLU A 337 15.46 4.18 13.07
C GLU A 337 15.37 2.65 13.18
N HIS A 338 14.86 1.97 12.13
CA HIS A 338 14.54 0.54 12.19
C HIS A 338 15.63 -0.41 11.66
N VAL A 339 16.55 0.09 10.82
CA VAL A 339 17.56 -0.75 10.16
C VAL A 339 18.98 -0.40 10.58
N VAL A 340 19.33 0.88 10.64
CA VAL A 340 20.73 1.31 10.82
C VAL A 340 21.13 1.40 12.30
N THR A 341 20.24 1.89 13.16
CA THR A 341 20.55 2.13 14.57
C THR A 341 20.85 0.80 15.27
N GLY A 342 22.06 0.68 15.85
CA GLY A 342 22.52 -0.53 16.56
C GLY A 342 22.86 -1.73 15.65
N ALA A 343 22.83 -1.56 14.33
CA ALA A 343 23.01 -2.67 13.39
C ALA A 343 24.40 -3.30 13.46
N ASP A 344 25.44 -2.50 13.71
CA ASP A 344 26.81 -2.97 13.88
C ASP A 344 27.00 -3.73 15.19
N GLU A 345 26.44 -3.25 16.30
CA GLU A 345 26.50 -3.95 17.59
C GLU A 345 25.81 -5.32 17.48
N GLN A 346 24.65 -5.36 16.84
CA GLN A 346 23.89 -6.60 16.63
C GLN A 346 24.60 -7.56 15.65
N ALA A 347 25.15 -7.03 14.54
CA ALA A 347 25.93 -7.85 13.62
C ALA A 347 27.19 -8.41 14.28
N LEU A 348 27.91 -7.61 15.06
CA LEU A 348 29.09 -8.05 15.80
C LEU A 348 28.74 -9.07 16.90
N ALA A 349 27.59 -8.91 17.58
CA ALA A 349 27.10 -9.88 18.55
C ALA A 349 26.75 -11.21 17.88
N ALA A 350 26.08 -11.19 16.73
CA ALA A 350 25.78 -12.37 15.94
C ALA A 350 27.06 -13.06 15.42
N ILE A 351 28.05 -12.28 14.98
CA ILE A 351 29.37 -12.82 14.61
C ILE A 351 30.02 -13.50 15.81
N ALA A 352 30.07 -12.84 16.97
CA ALA A 352 30.66 -13.41 18.19
C ALA A 352 29.95 -14.70 18.64
N ALA A 353 28.63 -14.81 18.44
CA ALA A 353 27.88 -16.03 18.75
C ALA A 353 28.28 -17.24 17.89
N LEU A 354 28.90 -17.03 16.72
CA LEU A 354 29.48 -18.11 15.91
C LEU A 354 30.75 -18.71 16.54
N ASP A 355 31.31 -18.11 17.60
CA ASP A 355 32.45 -18.65 18.34
C ASP A 355 32.03 -19.34 19.64
N ASP A 356 30.72 -19.49 19.91
CA ASP A 356 30.23 -20.17 21.12
C ASP A 356 30.38 -21.70 20.97
N PRO A 357 31.27 -22.35 21.74
CA PRO A 357 31.51 -23.79 21.63
C PRO A 357 30.32 -24.64 22.11
N LEU A 358 29.32 -24.02 22.75
CA LEU A 358 28.11 -24.68 23.22
C LEU A 358 26.92 -24.48 22.27
N ALA A 359 27.07 -23.69 21.20
CA ALA A 359 26.01 -23.47 20.24
C ALA A 359 25.65 -24.76 19.49
N SER A 360 24.36 -24.96 19.28
CA SER A 360 23.86 -25.95 18.34
C SER A 360 24.03 -25.47 16.90
N ASN A 361 24.10 -26.40 15.94
CA ASN A 361 24.12 -26.06 14.52
C ASN A 361 22.96 -25.14 14.08
N GLU A 362 21.81 -25.22 14.75
CA GLU A 362 20.67 -24.35 14.45
C GLU A 362 20.90 -22.92 14.95
N GLU A 363 21.53 -22.76 16.11
CA GLU A 363 21.90 -21.46 16.67
C GLU A 363 23.01 -20.79 15.86
N GLU A 364 24.03 -21.54 15.45
CA GLU A 364 25.08 -21.04 14.55
C GLU A 364 24.50 -20.56 13.21
N LEU A 365 23.61 -21.36 12.61
CA LEU A 365 22.96 -20.99 11.36
C LEU A 365 22.08 -19.75 11.52
N ARG A 366 21.41 -19.60 12.66
CA ARG A 366 20.61 -18.41 12.99
C ARG A 366 21.50 -17.17 13.14
N ALA A 367 22.60 -17.29 13.88
CA ALA A 367 23.57 -16.21 14.07
C ALA A 367 24.21 -15.77 12.74
N LEU A 368 24.56 -16.72 11.88
CA LEU A 368 25.09 -16.42 10.54
C LEU A 368 24.06 -15.65 9.70
N ARG A 369 22.81 -16.12 9.67
CA ARG A 369 21.72 -15.44 8.94
C ARG A 369 21.45 -14.04 9.48
N GLU A 370 21.50 -13.86 10.80
CA GLU A 370 21.32 -12.56 11.42
C GLU A 370 22.46 -11.59 11.05
N ALA A 371 23.72 -12.04 11.12
CA ALA A 371 24.86 -11.23 10.68
C ALA A 371 24.74 -10.83 9.19
N GLU A 372 24.40 -11.78 8.32
CA GLU A 372 24.17 -11.53 6.89
C GLU A 372 23.04 -10.52 6.65
N ASP A 373 21.90 -10.72 7.31
CA ASP A 373 20.74 -9.85 7.19
C ASP A 373 21.10 -8.40 7.54
N ARG A 374 21.80 -8.18 8.66
CA ARG A 374 22.22 -6.83 9.08
C ARG A 374 23.21 -6.19 8.11
N ILE A 375 24.20 -6.94 7.64
CA ILE A 375 25.20 -6.44 6.68
C ILE A 375 24.52 -6.05 5.35
N VAL A 376 23.63 -6.91 4.84
CA VAL A 376 22.89 -6.64 3.60
C VAL A 376 21.97 -5.43 3.77
N ALA A 377 21.28 -5.33 4.91
CA ALA A 377 20.39 -4.22 5.21
C ALA A 377 21.15 -2.88 5.24
N LEU A 378 22.31 -2.81 5.90
CA LEU A 378 23.17 -1.62 5.91
C LEU A 378 23.60 -1.21 4.50
N ARG A 379 23.99 -2.16 3.65
CA ARG A 379 24.37 -1.91 2.25
C ARG A 379 23.21 -1.38 1.41
N LEU A 380 22.01 -1.89 1.63
CA LEU A 380 20.81 -1.41 0.95
C LEU A 380 20.47 0.02 1.42
N CYS A 381 20.47 0.27 2.72
CA CYS A 381 20.26 1.61 3.27
C CYS A 381 21.32 2.62 2.82
N ARG A 382 22.57 2.19 2.55
CA ARG A 382 23.61 3.06 2.00
C ARG A 382 23.21 3.67 0.66
N LYS A 383 22.50 2.91 -0.18
CA LYS A 383 22.00 3.37 -1.49
C LYS A 383 20.83 4.36 -1.36
N LEU A 384 20.12 4.31 -0.23
CA LEU A 384 18.97 5.18 0.06
C LEU A 384 19.37 6.46 0.80
N ALA A 385 20.59 6.49 1.37
CA ALA A 385 21.07 7.61 2.16
C ALA A 385 21.40 8.80 1.25
N ASP A 386 20.49 9.78 1.19
CA ASP A 386 20.69 11.04 0.49
C ASP A 386 21.37 12.12 1.35
N ASP A 387 21.42 11.94 2.67
CA ASP A 387 22.04 12.89 3.58
C ASP A 387 23.44 12.44 4.05
N PRO A 388 24.39 13.38 4.25
CA PRO A 388 25.74 13.06 4.69
C PRO A 388 25.82 12.40 6.07
N GLU A 389 24.86 12.67 6.95
CA GLU A 389 24.86 12.16 8.33
C GLU A 389 24.53 10.65 8.34
N THR A 390 23.43 10.24 7.69
CA THR A 390 23.07 8.81 7.54
C THR A 390 24.18 8.04 6.84
N THR A 391 24.73 8.64 5.78
CA THR A 391 25.91 8.14 5.06
C THR A 391 27.06 7.82 6.01
N GLN A 392 27.44 8.79 6.85
CA GLN A 392 28.56 8.65 7.77
C GLN A 392 28.29 7.59 8.86
N VAL A 393 27.06 7.51 9.36
CA VAL A 393 26.65 6.49 10.33
C VAL A 393 26.77 5.09 9.74
N ILE A 394 26.26 4.87 8.52
CA ILE A 394 26.33 3.57 7.84
C ILE A 394 27.79 3.19 7.54
N ASP A 395 28.59 4.11 6.99
CA ASP A 395 30.00 3.85 6.69
C ASP A 395 30.79 3.53 7.98
N GLY A 396 30.48 4.21 9.08
CA GLY A 396 31.03 3.92 10.40
C GLY A 396 30.67 2.53 10.90
N ALA A 397 29.40 2.14 10.76
CA ALA A 397 28.90 0.81 11.13
C ALA A 397 29.60 -0.30 10.32
N VAL A 398 29.62 -0.16 8.99
CA VAL A 398 30.31 -1.10 8.07
C VAL A 398 31.79 -1.23 8.42
N LYS A 399 32.47 -0.12 8.72
CA LYS A 399 33.89 -0.13 9.11
C LYS A 399 34.13 -0.88 10.42
N ARG A 400 33.24 -0.78 11.41
CA ARG A 400 33.35 -1.52 12.68
C ARG A 400 33.13 -3.02 12.46
N ILE A 401 32.15 -3.40 11.65
CA ILE A 401 31.91 -4.81 11.28
C ILE A 401 33.13 -5.38 10.55
N ALA A 402 33.69 -4.65 9.57
CA ALA A 402 34.91 -5.04 8.87
C ALA A 402 36.08 -5.28 9.83
N ALA A 403 36.30 -4.38 10.79
CA ALA A 403 37.35 -4.54 11.79
C ALA A 403 37.14 -5.79 12.67
N GLY A 404 35.88 -6.10 13.04
CA GLY A 404 35.54 -7.32 13.77
C GLY A 404 35.79 -8.59 12.96
N LEU A 405 35.39 -8.60 11.69
CA LEU A 405 35.65 -9.72 10.78
C LEU A 405 37.14 -9.93 10.50
N ASP A 406 37.93 -8.85 10.40
CA ASP A 406 39.39 -8.92 10.28
C ASP A 406 40.05 -9.53 11.53
N ALA A 407 39.55 -9.18 12.72
CA ALA A 407 40.04 -9.77 13.96
C ALA A 407 39.72 -11.27 14.02
N ARG A 408 38.45 -11.64 13.77
CA ARG A 408 38.01 -13.04 13.70
C ARG A 408 38.77 -13.85 12.65
N GLY A 409 38.90 -13.32 11.44
CA GLY A 409 39.58 -14.00 10.34
C GLY A 409 41.05 -14.30 10.65
N ARG A 410 41.76 -13.37 11.31
CA ARG A 410 43.14 -13.61 11.76
C ARG A 410 43.23 -14.66 12.86
N ASP A 411 42.32 -14.61 13.84
CA ASP A 411 42.24 -15.60 14.91
C ASP A 411 42.00 -17.01 14.35
N LEU A 412 41.02 -17.17 13.47
CA LEU A 412 40.72 -18.44 12.80
C LEU A 412 41.92 -19.00 12.02
N VAL A 413 42.61 -18.16 11.24
CA VAL A 413 43.81 -18.60 10.50
C VAL A 413 44.91 -19.07 11.47
N GLN A 414 45.11 -18.37 12.58
CA GLN A 414 46.11 -18.74 13.59
C GLN A 414 45.74 -20.06 14.29
N ARG A 415 44.47 -20.24 14.64
CA ARG A 415 43.98 -21.47 15.30
C ARG A 415 44.02 -22.69 14.35
N LEU A 416 43.71 -22.49 13.07
CA LEU A 416 43.88 -23.51 12.03
C LEU A 416 45.35 -23.91 11.84
N ASP A 417 46.28 -22.95 11.82
CA ASP A 417 47.73 -23.22 11.74
C ASP A 417 48.23 -23.99 12.97
N ALA A 418 47.60 -23.78 14.13
CA ALA A 418 47.88 -24.49 15.38
C ALA A 418 47.18 -25.87 15.48
N ASN A 419 46.43 -26.31 14.47
CA ASN A 419 45.59 -27.52 14.48
C ASN A 419 44.62 -27.58 15.68
N ASP A 420 44.00 -26.45 16.01
CA ASP A 420 42.96 -26.38 17.04
C ASP A 420 41.73 -27.21 16.63
N VAL A 421 41.35 -28.19 17.47
CA VAL A 421 40.22 -29.11 17.24
C VAL A 421 38.86 -28.42 17.38
N GLU A 422 38.83 -27.23 17.99
CA GLU A 422 37.60 -26.44 18.18
C GLU A 422 37.27 -25.57 16.95
N VAL A 423 38.17 -25.46 15.97
CA VAL A 423 37.94 -24.65 14.77
C VAL A 423 37.79 -25.53 13.54
N SER A 424 36.76 -25.25 12.76
CA SER A 424 36.46 -25.98 11.54
C SER A 424 36.74 -25.15 10.28
N VAL A 425 36.83 -25.86 9.15
CA VAL A 425 36.87 -25.23 7.82
C VAL A 425 35.58 -24.46 7.53
N ILE A 426 34.46 -24.86 8.14
CA ILE A 426 33.16 -24.19 7.98
C ILE A 426 33.23 -22.79 8.58
N ASP A 427 33.89 -22.60 9.73
CA ASP A 427 34.05 -21.29 10.38
C ASP A 427 34.84 -20.31 9.53
N LEU A 428 35.88 -20.81 8.84
CA LEU A 428 36.62 -20.04 7.85
C LEU A 428 35.72 -19.63 6.69
N TYR A 429 34.94 -20.53 6.11
CA TYR A 429 34.05 -20.21 4.99
C TYR A 429 32.91 -19.26 5.37
N ASN A 430 32.33 -19.41 6.55
CA ASN A 430 31.33 -18.50 7.09
C ASN A 430 31.92 -17.09 7.22
N THR A 431 33.13 -16.97 7.78
CA THR A 431 33.83 -15.69 7.91
C THR A 431 34.20 -15.08 6.56
N VAL A 432 34.68 -15.89 5.61
CA VAL A 432 34.98 -15.45 4.22
C VAL A 432 33.73 -14.88 3.55
N ARG A 433 32.58 -15.53 3.70
CA ARG A 433 31.30 -15.04 3.16
C ARG A 433 30.89 -13.71 3.76
N LEU A 434 31.02 -13.54 5.07
CA LEU A 434 30.73 -12.24 5.72
C LEU A 434 31.70 -11.14 5.27
N VAL A 435 33.01 -11.46 5.12
CA VAL A 435 34.00 -10.52 4.58
C VAL A 435 33.67 -10.13 3.14
N GLU A 436 33.23 -11.08 2.31
CA GLU A 436 32.81 -10.78 0.93
C GLU A 436 31.65 -9.79 0.91
N LEU A 437 30.68 -9.96 1.81
CA LEU A 437 29.54 -9.07 1.92
C LEU A 437 29.93 -7.66 2.39
N VAL A 438 30.95 -7.51 3.25
CA VAL A 438 31.33 -6.21 3.82
C VAL A 438 32.40 -5.50 2.99
N GLU A 439 33.42 -6.22 2.54
CA GLU A 439 34.67 -5.66 1.99
C GLU A 439 34.98 -6.12 0.56
N GLY A 440 34.18 -7.05 0.02
CA GLY A 440 34.28 -7.51 -1.36
C GLY A 440 35.15 -8.75 -1.57
N SER A 441 35.12 -9.26 -2.80
CA SER A 441 35.72 -10.54 -3.20
C SER A 441 37.24 -10.61 -2.96
N ASP A 442 37.96 -9.53 -3.26
CA ASP A 442 39.43 -9.54 -3.21
C ASP A 442 39.96 -9.78 -1.78
N LYS A 443 39.28 -9.26 -0.77
CA LYS A 443 39.68 -9.44 0.63
C LYS A 443 39.24 -10.80 1.16
N ALA A 444 38.03 -11.23 0.78
CA ALA A 444 37.52 -12.56 1.08
C ALA A 444 38.44 -13.67 0.52
N ASP A 445 38.92 -13.51 -0.72
CA ASP A 445 39.85 -14.46 -1.35
C ASP A 445 41.21 -14.49 -0.66
N LYS A 446 41.73 -13.34 -0.22
CA LYS A 446 42.97 -13.30 0.57
C LYS A 446 42.84 -14.08 1.88
N LEU A 447 41.72 -13.91 2.59
CA LEU A 447 41.45 -14.67 3.82
C LEU A 447 41.32 -16.17 3.53
N ARG A 448 40.58 -16.55 2.49
CA ARG A 448 40.42 -17.95 2.07
C ARG A 448 41.77 -18.59 1.75
N LEU A 449 42.62 -17.92 0.96
CA LEU A 449 43.95 -18.43 0.61
C LEU A 449 44.86 -18.57 1.85
N ALA A 450 44.80 -17.62 2.79
CA ALA A 450 45.55 -17.69 4.03
C ALA A 450 45.12 -18.90 4.88
N GLY A 451 43.83 -19.11 5.09
CA GLY A 451 43.32 -20.27 5.83
C GLY A 451 43.61 -21.60 5.12
N MET A 452 43.50 -21.66 3.79
CA MET A 452 43.89 -22.86 3.02
C MET A 452 45.38 -23.19 3.12
N LYS A 453 46.24 -22.19 3.33
CA LYS A 453 47.67 -22.40 3.55
C LYS A 453 47.94 -22.91 4.97
N ALA A 454 47.26 -22.34 5.97
CA ALA A 454 47.37 -22.77 7.37
C ALA A 454 47.00 -24.26 7.55
N MET A 455 45.98 -24.75 6.85
CA MET A 455 45.58 -26.17 6.89
C MET A 455 46.55 -27.15 6.19
N LYS A 456 47.54 -26.65 5.45
CA LYS A 456 48.53 -27.49 4.72
C LYS A 456 49.88 -27.55 5.40
N GLY A 457 50.15 -26.66 6.36
CA GLY A 457 51.29 -26.74 7.28
C GLY A 457 50.99 -27.75 8.37
#